data_AF-A0A843SA62-F1
#
_entry.id   AF-A0A843SA62-F1
#
_cell.length_a   1.000
_cell.length_b   1.000
_cell.length_c   1.000
_cell.angle_alpha   90.00
_cell.angle_beta   90.00
_cell.angle_gamma   90.00
#
_symmetry.space_group_name_H-M   'P 1'
#
loop_
_entity.id
_entity.type
_entity.pdbx_description
1 polymer ?
#
loop_
_entity_poly.entity_id
_entity_poly.type
_entity_poly.pdbx_seq_one_letter_code
_entity_poly.pdbx_strand_id
1 'polypeptide(L)' 'MAKWEEGWTALFQALEGLTDDQLADSVTIRGRSLSVHAALHRSLEHTSYHIGQIVYLAKSFRGQEWSYLSIPPGHV' A
#
# COMPACT_ATOMS: atom_id res chain seq x y z
N MET A 1 14.70 -0.99 -10.48
CA MET A 1 13.34 -1.31 -10.96
C MET A 1 13.03 -2.80 -10.92
N ALA A 2 13.90 -3.72 -11.37
CA ALA A 2 13.59 -5.16 -11.38
C ALA A 2 13.00 -5.72 -10.06
N LYS A 3 13.62 -5.46 -8.90
CA LYS A 3 13.11 -5.91 -7.59
C LYS A 3 11.76 -5.31 -7.20
N TRP A 4 11.48 -4.10 -7.65
CA TRP A 4 10.19 -3.45 -7.45
C TRP A 4 9.10 -4.20 -8.22
N GLU A 5 9.34 -4.44 -9.51
CA GLU A 5 8.42 -5.19 -10.37
C GLU A 5 8.20 -6.60 -9.84
N GLU A 6 9.27 -7.32 -9.49
CA GLU A 6 9.18 -8.68 -8.91
C GLU A 6 8.26 -8.73 -7.68
N GLY A 7 8.36 -7.75 -6.78
CA GLY A 7 7.53 -7.68 -5.57
C GLY A 7 6.05 -7.43 -5.88
N TRP A 8 5.76 -6.51 -6.80
CA TRP A 8 4.38 -6.19 -7.19
C TRP A 8 3.73 -7.29 -8.03
N THR A 9 4.49 -7.93 -8.93
CA THR A 9 4.01 -9.08 -9.70
C THR A 9 3.51 -10.20 -8.78
N ALA A 10 4.24 -10.51 -7.70
CA ALA A 10 3.81 -11.52 -6.74
C ALA A 10 2.46 -11.19 -6.08
N LEU A 11 2.24 -9.92 -5.72
CA LEU A 11 0.95 -9.47 -5.19
C LEU A 11 -0.16 -9.61 -6.23
N PHE A 12 0.05 -9.11 -7.44
CA PHE A 12 -1.00 -9.09 -8.47
C PHE A 12 -1.39 -10.50 -8.91
N GLN A 13 -0.44 -11.41 -9.04
CA GLN A 13 -0.72 -12.82 -9.33
C GLN A 13 -1.56 -13.49 -8.23
N ALA A 14 -1.29 -13.17 -6.96
CA ALA A 14 -2.08 -13.70 -5.85
C ALA A 14 -3.52 -13.14 -5.85
N LEU A 15 -3.70 -11.86 -6.21
CA LEU A 15 -5.01 -11.23 -6.30
C LEU A 15 -5.82 -11.73 -7.49
N GLU A 16 -5.18 -12.01 -8.63
CA GLU A 16 -5.86 -12.50 -9.85
C GLU A 16 -6.54 -13.85 -9.65
N GLY A 17 -5.99 -14.70 -8.77
CA GLY A 17 -6.57 -16.00 -8.43
C GLY A 17 -7.60 -15.97 -7.29
N LEU A 18 -7.85 -14.81 -6.67
CA LEU A 18 -8.72 -14.70 -5.50
C LEU A 18 -10.19 -14.54 -5.90
N THR A 19 -11.07 -15.30 -5.27
CA THR A 19 -12.53 -15.18 -5.46
C THR A 19 -13.20 -14.48 -4.28
N ASP A 20 -14.40 -13.95 -4.49
CA ASP A 20 -15.16 -13.23 -3.46
C ASP A 20 -15.46 -14.12 -2.24
N ASP A 21 -15.77 -15.40 -2.45
CA ASP A 21 -16.04 -16.36 -1.37
C ASP A 21 -14.81 -16.54 -0.45
N GLN A 22 -13.60 -16.46 -1.02
CA GLN A 22 -12.35 -16.59 -0.27
C GLN A 22 -12.04 -15.36 0.58
N LEU A 23 -12.72 -14.23 0.40
CA LEU A 23 -12.51 -13.04 1.23
C LEU A 23 -12.88 -13.26 2.70
N ALA A 24 -13.76 -14.23 2.98
CA ALA A 24 -14.16 -14.62 4.33
C ALA A 24 -13.23 -15.68 4.95
N ASP A 25 -12.37 -16.33 4.16
CA ASP A 25 -11.43 -17.34 4.65
C ASP A 25 -10.42 -16.73 5.63
N SER A 26 -9.82 -17.58 6.45
CA SER A 26 -8.79 -17.19 7.42
C SER A 26 -7.38 -17.43 6.89
N VAL A 27 -6.52 -16.43 7.03
CA VAL A 27 -5.08 -16.51 6.81
C VAL A 27 -4.33 -16.17 8.10
N THR A 28 -3.28 -16.92 8.41
CA THR A 28 -2.44 -16.66 9.59
C THR A 28 -1.23 -15.81 9.22
N ILE A 29 -1.12 -14.61 9.80
CA ILE A 29 0.00 -13.70 9.58
C ILE A 29 0.63 -13.38 10.93
N ARG A 30 1.90 -13.75 11.11
CA ARG A 30 2.67 -13.55 12.36
C ARG A 30 1.92 -14.06 13.60
N GLY A 31 1.36 -15.27 13.50
CA GLY A 31 0.63 -15.94 14.58
C GLY A 31 -0.77 -15.39 14.86
N ARG A 32 -1.29 -14.46 14.04
CA ARG A 32 -2.66 -13.96 14.16
C ARG A 32 -3.49 -14.44 12.99
N SER A 33 -4.64 -15.06 13.28
CA SER A 33 -5.65 -15.35 12.26
C SER A 33 -6.38 -14.05 11.88
N LEU A 34 -6.47 -13.79 10.59
CA LEU A 34 -7.20 -12.67 10.00
C LEU A 34 -8.07 -13.21 8.88
N SER A 35 -9.24 -12.60 8.64
CA SER A 35 -9.92 -12.82 7.37
C SER A 35 -9.04 -12.33 6.21
N VAL A 36 -9.18 -12.94 5.03
CA VAL A 36 -8.42 -12.51 3.83
C VAL A 36 -8.66 -11.03 3.54
N HIS A 37 -9.90 -10.54 3.58
CA HIS A 37 -10.16 -9.10 3.38
C HIS A 37 -9.46 -8.21 4.42
N ALA A 38 -9.41 -8.62 5.69
CA ALA A 38 -8.70 -7.86 6.73
C ALA A 38 -7.19 -7.86 6.50
N ALA A 39 -6.63 -8.97 6.01
CA ALA A 39 -5.22 -9.04 5.62
C ALA A 39 -4.90 -8.12 4.44
N LEU A 40 -5.78 -8.06 3.43
CA LEU A 40 -5.64 -7.14 2.29
C LEU A 40 -5.71 -5.68 2.72
N HIS A 41 -6.68 -5.31 3.55
CA HIS A 41 -6.78 -3.96 4.11
C HIS A 41 -5.51 -3.56 4.88
N ARG A 42 -5.02 -4.45 5.74
CA ARG A 42 -3.77 -4.21 6.47
C ARG A 42 -2.57 -4.01 5.53
N SER A 43 -2.50 -4.77 4.43
CA SER A 43 -1.45 -4.62 3.41
C SER A 43 -1.53 -3.26 2.71
N LEU A 44 -2.75 -2.84 2.35
CA LEU A 44 -3.01 -1.53 1.76
C LEU A 44 -2.59 -0.40 2.71
N GLU A 45 -3.04 -0.44 3.96
CA GLU A 45 -2.71 0.56 4.99
C GLU A 45 -1.19 0.68 5.19
N HIS A 46 -0.50 -0.45 5.29
CA HIS A 46 0.96 -0.48 5.44
C HIS A 46 1.68 0.13 4.24
N THR A 47 1.21 -0.16 3.03
CA THR A 47 1.76 0.41 1.80
C THR A 47 1.53 1.91 1.74
N SER A 48 0.31 2.38 2.03
CA SER A 48 -0.02 3.81 2.10
C SER A 48 0.81 4.54 3.16
N TYR A 49 1.06 3.93 4.31
CA TYR A 49 1.91 4.49 5.36
C TYR A 49 3.34 4.74 4.85
N HIS A 50 3.96 3.75 4.20
CA HIS A 50 5.31 3.91 3.65
C HIS A 50 5.38 4.88 2.47
N ILE A 51 4.36 4.92 1.60
CA ILE A 51 4.26 5.95 0.56
C ILE A 51 4.22 7.34 1.20
N GLY A 52 3.43 7.51 2.28
CA GLY A 52 3.39 8.74 3.05
C GLY A 52 4.75 9.16 3.60
N GLN A 53 5.54 8.22 4.14
CA GLN A 53 6.91 8.48 4.60
C GLN A 53 7.83 8.92 3.45
N ILE A 54 7.73 8.27 2.29
CA ILE A 54 8.52 8.64 1.09
C ILE A 54 8.15 10.05 0.63
N VAL A 55 6.86 10.37 0.53
CA VAL A 55 6.37 11.70 0.14
C VAL A 55 6.82 12.76 1.14
N TYR A 56 6.77 12.47 2.44
CA TYR A 56 7.23 13.37 3.48
C TYR A 56 8.71 13.70 3.32
N LEU A 57 9.57 12.69 3.14
CA LEU A 57 11.00 12.89 2.90
C LEU A 57 11.27 13.66 1.61
N ALA A 58 10.59 13.30 0.51
CA ALA A 58 10.72 13.99 -0.77
C ALA A 58 10.34 15.47 -0.65
N LYS A 59 9.25 15.79 0.06
CA LYS A 59 8.84 17.18 0.36
C LYS A 59 9.94 17.92 1.12
N SER A 60 10.51 17.31 2.15
CA SER A 60 11.62 17.90 2.91
C SER A 60 12.85 18.17 2.04
N PHE A 61 13.20 17.26 1.13
CA PHE A 61 14.36 17.44 0.24
C PHE A 61 14.14 18.49 -0.85
N ARG A 62 12.92 18.60 -1.39
CA ARG A 62 12.61 19.61 -2.42
C ARG A 62 12.38 21.01 -1.86
N GLY A 63 11.98 21.12 -0.59
CA GLY A 63 11.77 22.41 0.06
C GLY A 63 10.83 23.32 -0.74
N GLN A 64 11.33 24.49 -1.15
CA GLN A 64 10.57 25.47 -1.93
C GLN A 64 10.18 25.00 -3.33
N GLU A 65 10.90 24.03 -3.90
CA GLU A 65 10.61 23.46 -5.22
C GLU A 65 9.57 22.33 -5.18
N TRP A 66 8.98 22.06 -4.02
CA TRP A 66 7.97 21.02 -3.90
C TRP A 66 6.71 21.38 -4.70
N SER A 67 6.30 20.47 -5.59
CA SER A 67 5.00 20.52 -6.24
C SER A 67 4.02 19.61 -5.50
N TYR A 68 2.86 20.14 -5.10
CA TYR A 68 1.84 19.35 -4.42
C TYR A 68 1.24 18.30 -5.37
N LEU A 69 1.13 17.07 -4.87
CA LEU A 69 0.53 15.94 -5.61
C LEU A 69 -1.01 15.99 -5.64
N SER A 70 -1.59 16.96 -4.92
CA SER A 70 -3.03 17.20 -4.80
C SER A 70 -3.28 18.71 -4.57
N ILE A 71 -4.31 19.08 -3.82
CA ILE A 71 -4.64 20.47 -3.50
C ILE A 71 -3.60 21.04 -2.51
N PRO A 72 -2.94 22.17 -2.84
CA PRO A 72 -2.03 22.83 -1.92
C PRO A 72 -2.73 23.30 -0.63
N PRO A 73 -2.04 23.33 0.52
CA PRO A 73 -2.55 23.92 1.75
C PRO A 73 -3.10 25.33 1.54
N GLY A 74 -4.21 25.65 2.20
CA GLY A 74 -4.88 26.94 2.07
C GLY A 74 -5.75 27.10 0.83
N HIS A 75 -5.87 26.05 0.00
CA HIS A 75 -6.76 26.01 -1.14
C HIS A 75 -7.81 24.90 -0.91
N VAL A 76 -9.05 25.15 -1.35
CA VAL A 76 -10.20 24.23 -1.26
C VAL A 76 -10.71 23.92 -2.66
#